data_AF-A0A9D6I213-F1
#
_entry.id   AF-A0A9D6I213-F1
#
_cell.length_a   1.000
_cell.length_b   1.000
_cell.length_c   1.000
_cell.angle_alpha   90.00
_cell.angle_beta   90.00
_cell.angle_gamma   90.00
#
_symmetry.space_group_name_H-M   'P 1'
#
loop_
_entity.id
_entity.type
_entity.pdbx_description
1 polymer ?
#
loop_
_entity_poly.entity_id
_entity_poly.type
_entity_poly.pdbx_seq_one_letter_code
_entity_poly.pdbx_strand_id
1 'polypeptide(L)'
;MISKDEVKHIAELARIKLTESQIEKYQKELSGILDFVGKLSEVKTENIQPIRQITGLESVFRKDKDRDLLDQKSGRDLIKQAPEHKEGYVMVPEVLKGK
;
A
#
# COMPACT_ATOMS: atom_id res chain seq x y z
N MET A 1 -13.48 -10.94 17.38
CA MET A 1 -12.13 -11.52 17.27
C MET A 1 -11.94 -12.03 15.85
N ILE A 2 -10.90 -11.56 15.18
CA ILE A 2 -10.56 -11.96 13.80
C ILE A 2 -9.99 -13.39 13.78
N SER A 3 -10.24 -14.14 12.72
CA SER A 3 -9.73 -15.50 12.51
C SER A 3 -8.28 -15.49 12.01
N LYS A 4 -7.57 -16.61 12.17
CA LYS A 4 -6.21 -16.76 11.61
C LYS A 4 -6.21 -16.67 10.07
N ASP A 5 -7.27 -17.15 9.42
CA ASP A 5 -7.39 -17.10 7.96
C ASP A 5 -7.56 -15.67 7.46
N GLU A 6 -8.33 -14.84 8.17
CA GLU A 6 -8.43 -13.42 7.88
C GLU A 6 -7.09 -12.69 8.09
N VAL A 7 -6.33 -13.03 9.14
CA VAL A 7 -4.97 -12.49 9.34
C VAL A 7 -4.05 -12.86 8.17
N LYS A 8 -4.09 -14.13 7.74
CA LYS A 8 -3.33 -14.61 6.57
C LYS A 8 -3.75 -13.88 5.29
N HIS A 9 -5.05 -13.67 5.10
CA HIS A 9 -5.59 -12.99 3.93
C HIS A 9 -5.16 -11.52 3.88
N ILE A 10 -5.25 -10.79 5.00
CA ILE A 10 -4.77 -9.41 5.09
C ILE A 10 -3.26 -9.33 4.82
N ALA A 11 -2.48 -10.28 5.36
CA ALA A 11 -1.05 -10.33 5.14
C ALA A 11 -0.70 -10.57 3.65
N GLU A 12 -1.47 -11.43 2.96
CA GLU A 12 -1.33 -11.66 1.52
C GLU A 12 -1.63 -10.39 0.71
N LEU A 13 -2.71 -9.68 1.02
CA LEU A 13 -3.06 -8.40 0.38
C LEU A 13 -1.96 -7.35 0.59
N ALA A 14 -1.36 -7.32 1.77
CA ALA A 14 -0.26 -6.42 2.12
C ALA A 14 1.13 -6.90 1.64
N ARG A 15 1.23 -8.08 1.01
CA ARG A 15 2.50 -8.73 0.62
C ARG A 15 3.48 -8.94 1.77
N ILE A 16 2.97 -9.24 2.97
CA ILE A 16 3.76 -9.51 4.16
C ILE A 16 3.73 -11.01 4.45
N LYS A 17 4.91 -11.65 4.46
CA LYS A 17 5.04 -13.05 4.87
C LYS A 17 5.08 -13.14 6.39
N LEU A 18 4.20 -13.95 6.98
CA LEU A 18 4.12 -14.16 8.41
C LEU A 18 4.51 -15.60 8.79
N THR A 19 5.15 -15.75 9.95
CA THR A 19 5.30 -17.05 10.63
C THR A 19 4.04 -17.39 11.40
N GLU A 20 3.86 -18.67 11.78
CA GLU A 20 2.68 -19.05 12.57
C GLU A 20 2.65 -18.41 13.97
N SER A 21 3.81 -18.20 14.59
CA SER A 21 3.89 -17.44 15.84
C SER A 21 3.45 -15.98 15.68
N GLN A 22 3.77 -15.35 14.54
CA GLN A 22 3.32 -13.99 14.22
C GLN A 22 1.82 -13.95 13.94
N ILE A 23 1.25 -14.97 13.28
CA ILE A 23 -0.19 -15.04 13.02
C ILE A 23 -0.98 -15.09 14.34
N GLU A 24 -0.55 -15.90 15.31
CA GLU A 24 -1.18 -15.95 16.63
C GLU A 24 -1.07 -14.65 17.41
N LYS A 25 0.10 -13.99 17.33
CA LYS A 25 0.32 -12.69 17.92
C LYS A 25 -0.62 -11.64 17.30
N TYR A 26 -0.60 -11.52 15.98
CA TYR A 26 -1.37 -10.51 15.27
C TYR A 26 -2.87 -10.75 15.32
N GLN A 27 -3.33 -11.99 15.45
CA GLN A 27 -4.74 -12.27 15.70
C GLN A 27 -5.25 -11.55 16.96
N LYS A 28 -4.47 -11.61 18.05
CA LYS A 28 -4.82 -10.94 19.32
C LYS A 28 -4.70 -9.43 19.22
N GLU A 29 -3.59 -8.94 18.67
CA GLU A 29 -3.33 -7.50 18.56
C GLU A 29 -4.34 -6.82 17.63
N LEU A 30 -4.60 -7.37 16.44
CA LEU A 30 -5.58 -6.82 15.50
C LEU A 30 -6.99 -6.88 16.05
N SER A 31 -7.36 -7.93 16.79
CA SER A 31 -8.67 -7.98 17.46
C SER A 31 -8.82 -6.84 18.45
N GLY A 32 -7.81 -6.58 19.29
CA GLY A 32 -7.84 -5.47 20.24
C GLY A 32 -7.90 -4.10 19.56
N ILE A 33 -7.20 -3.92 18.43
CA ILE A 33 -7.27 -2.68 17.64
C ILE A 33 -8.67 -2.50 17.05
N LEU A 34 -9.26 -3.54 16.47
CA LEU A 34 -10.61 -3.48 15.90
C LEU A 34 -11.67 -3.20 16.97
N ASP A 35 -11.54 -3.80 18.15
CA ASP A 35 -12.42 -3.52 19.28
C ASP A 35 -12.29 -2.05 19.73
N PHE A 36 -11.07 -1.50 19.74
CA PHE A 36 -10.84 -0.09 20.04
C PHE A 36 -11.46 0.84 18.99
N VAL A 37 -11.26 0.55 17.70
CA VAL A 37 -11.87 1.29 16.57
C VAL A 37 -13.39 1.18 16.60
N GLY A 38 -13.92 0.05 17.07
CA GLY A 38 -15.36 -0.19 17.22
C GLY A 38 -16.09 0.85 18.05
N LYS A 39 -15.41 1.54 18.98
CA LYS A 39 -15.95 2.66 19.77
C LYS A 39 -16.47 3.80 18.91
N LEU A 40 -15.95 3.98 17.69
CA LEU A 40 -16.43 5.01 16.76
C LEU A 40 -17.88 4.75 16.32
N SER A 41 -18.37 3.51 16.41
CA SER A 41 -19.76 3.15 16.08
C SER A 41 -20.79 3.72 17.06
N GLU A 42 -20.36 4.21 18.23
CA GLU A 42 -21.24 4.85 19.22
C GLU A 42 -21.68 6.26 18.79
N VAL A 43 -20.99 6.84 17.81
CA VAL A 43 -21.25 8.20 17.32
C VAL A 43 -22.17 8.14 16.10
N LYS A 44 -23.32 8.82 16.19
CA LYS A 44 -24.28 8.96 15.08
C LYS A 44 -23.73 9.85 13.98
N THR A 45 -23.58 9.30 12.78
CA THR A 45 -22.98 9.98 11.61
C THR A 45 -23.84 9.89 10.34
N GLU A 46 -25.09 9.40 10.44
CA GLU A 46 -25.94 9.06 9.29
C GLU A 46 -26.22 10.25 8.35
N ASN A 47 -26.23 11.47 8.89
CA ASN A 47 -26.50 12.69 8.15
C ASN A 47 -25.25 13.58 7.96
N ILE A 48 -24.06 13.06 8.26
CA ILE A 48 -22.80 13.80 8.15
C ILE A 48 -22.06 13.37 6.89
N GLN A 49 -21.72 14.33 6.04
CA GLN A 49 -20.91 14.05 4.85
C GLN A 49 -19.47 13.70 5.24
N PRO A 50 -18.88 12.63 4.68
CA PRO A 50 -17.48 12.29 4.92
C PRO A 50 -16.53 13.41 4.47
N ILE A 51 -15.54 13.70 5.31
CA ILE A 51 -14.49 14.67 4.97
C ILE A 51 -13.45 13.96 4.08
N ARG A 52 -13.30 14.43 2.83
CA ARG A 52 -12.33 13.87 1.86
C ARG A 52 -11.00 14.62 1.84
N GLN A 53 -11.04 15.94 1.96
CA GLN A 53 -9.89 16.84 1.94
C GLN A 53 -10.24 18.12 2.71
N ILE A 54 -9.25 18.76 3.33
CA ILE A 54 -9.44 19.93 4.19
C ILE A 54 -8.90 21.23 3.59
N THR A 55 -8.24 21.17 2.43
CA THR A 55 -7.52 22.29 1.81
C THR A 55 -8.40 23.12 0.88
N GLY A 56 -9.62 22.68 0.57
CA GLY A 56 -10.52 23.35 -0.38
C GLY A 56 -10.11 23.19 -1.84
N LEU A 57 -9.13 22.33 -2.14
CA LEU A 57 -8.68 22.12 -3.51
C LEU A 57 -9.75 21.40 -4.33
N GLU A 58 -10.09 21.99 -5.47
CA GLU A 58 -10.98 21.42 -6.46
C GLU A 58 -10.19 21.17 -7.74
N SER A 59 -10.25 19.93 -8.24
CA SER A 59 -9.77 19.49 -9.57
C SER A 59 -8.58 20.30 -10.11
N VAL A 60 -7.44 20.26 -9.42
CA VAL A 60 -6.26 21.02 -9.84
C VAL A 60 -5.64 20.37 -11.07
N PHE A 61 -5.86 20.98 -12.24
CA PHE A 61 -5.37 20.45 -13.52
C PHE A 61 -3.92 20.86 -13.79
N ARG A 62 -3.11 19.88 -14.22
CA ARG A 62 -1.81 20.12 -14.83
C ARG A 62 -2.00 20.43 -16.32
N LYS A 63 -1.33 21.46 -16.83
CA LYS A 63 -1.28 21.73 -18.28
C LYS A 63 -0.66 20.55 -19.03
N ASP A 64 -1.24 20.20 -20.17
CA ASP A 64 -0.68 19.21 -21.08
C ASP A 64 0.41 19.84 -21.94
N LYS A 65 1.64 19.81 -21.41
CA LYS A 65 2.85 20.29 -22.05
C LYS A 65 3.98 19.32 -21.74
N ASP A 66 4.92 19.23 -22.68
CA ASP A 66 6.17 18.51 -22.46
C ASP A 66 6.89 19.09 -21.24
N ARG A 67 7.57 18.19 -20.53
CA ARG A 67 8.47 18.52 -19.42
C ARG A 67 9.88 18.16 -19.85
N ASP A 68 10.85 18.82 -19.24
CA ASP A 68 12.25 18.47 -19.44
C ASP A 68 12.45 16.98 -19.13
N LEU A 69 12.95 16.25 -20.13
CA LEU A 69 13.31 14.86 -19.97
C LEU A 69 14.54 14.78 -19.08
N LEU A 70 14.59 13.75 -18.25
CA LEU A 70 15.81 13.43 -17.52
C LEU A 70 16.94 13.18 -18.53
N ASP A 71 18.11 13.73 -18.26
CA ASP A 71 19.29 13.41 -19.07
C ASP A 71 19.66 11.92 -18.91
N GLN A 72 20.44 11.40 -19.86
CA GLN A 72 20.85 9.99 -19.86
C GLN A 72 21.65 9.58 -18.63
N LYS A 73 22.30 10.54 -17.95
CA LYS A 73 23.08 10.27 -16.75
C LYS A 73 22.12 10.03 -15.57
N SER A 74 21.17 10.93 -15.38
CA SER A 74 20.13 10.87 -14.36
C SER A 74 19.28 9.61 -14.50
N GLY A 75 18.89 9.24 -15.73
CA GLY A 75 18.20 7.98 -15.98
C GLY A 75 19.00 6.75 -15.53
N ARG A 76 20.31 6.71 -15.84
CA ARG A 76 21.20 5.64 -15.38
C ARG A 76 21.37 5.64 -13.86
N ASP A 77 21.45 6.80 -13.24
CA ASP A 77 21.60 6.92 -11.79
C ASP A 77 20.35 6.46 -11.04
N LEU A 78 19.15 6.62 -11.61
CA LEU A 78 17.92 6.02 -11.06
C LEU A 78 17.95 4.49 -11.13
N ILE A 79 18.34 3.91 -12.27
CA ILE A 79 18.38 2.45 -12.45
C ILE A 79 19.38 1.80 -11.49
N LYS A 80 20.51 2.46 -11.19
CA LYS A 80 21.49 1.97 -10.22
C LYS A 80 20.95 1.85 -8.79
N GLN A 81 19.82 2.49 -8.47
CA GLN A 81 19.17 2.35 -7.16
C GLN A 81 18.36 1.05 -7.04
N ALA A 82 18.12 0.36 -8.14
CA ALA A 82 17.43 -0.92 -8.12
C ALA A 82 18.34 -2.01 -7.51
N PRO A 83 17.77 -2.92 -6.67
CA PRO A 83 18.53 -4.02 -6.07
C PRO A 83 19.28 -4.87 -7.10
N GLU A 84 18.63 -5.17 -8.23
CA GLU A 84 19.24 -5.82 -9.38
C GLU A 84 18.88 -5.06 -10.66
N HIS A 85 19.85 -4.88 -11.54
CA HIS A 85 19.66 -4.21 -12.82
C HIS A 85 20.61 -4.78 -13.87
N LYS A 86 20.17 -4.77 -15.13
CA LYS A 86 20.99 -5.20 -16.28
C LYS A 86 20.63 -4.38 -17.50
N GLU A 87 21.64 -3.88 -18.21
CA GLU A 87 21.46 -3.18 -19.51
C GLU A 87 20.42 -2.04 -19.50
N GLY A 88 20.28 -1.35 -18.37
CA GLY A 88 19.32 -0.26 -18.22
C GLY A 88 17.91 -0.68 -17.77
N TYR A 89 17.73 -1.94 -17.40
CA TYR A 89 16.46 -2.48 -16.89
C TYR A 89 16.56 -2.85 -15.42
N VAL A 90 15.44 -2.69 -14.70
CA VAL A 90 15.26 -3.25 -13.36
C VAL A 90 14.95 -4.73 -13.51
N MET A 91 15.74 -5.58 -12.87
CA MET A 91 15.52 -7.02 -12.91
C MET A 91 14.51 -7.42 -11.84
N VAL A 92 13.54 -8.24 -12.22
CA VAL A 92 12.55 -8.84 -11.32
C VAL A 92 12.41 -10.33 -11.63
N PRO A 93 11.98 -11.15 -10.65
CA PRO A 93 11.57 -12.51 -10.94
C PRO A 93 10.47 -12.55 -12.00
N GLU A 94 10.48 -13.58 -12.84
CA GLU A 94 9.47 -13.80 -13.86
C GLU A 94 8.05 -13.82 -13.23
N VAL A 95 7.14 -13.02 -13.79
CA VAL A 95 5.82 -12.74 -13.20
C VAL A 95 4.81 -13.87 -13.48
N LEU A 96 4.90 -14.50 -14.65
CA LEU A 96 4.03 -15.60 -15.06
C LEU A 96 4.88 -16.85 -15.23
N LYS A 97 4.84 -17.76 -14.26
CA LYS A 97 5.28 -19.12 -14.53
C LYS A 97 4.31 -19.73 -15.53
N GLY A 98 4.80 -20.14 -16.70
CA GLY A 98 4.06 -21.05 -17.56
C GLY A 98 3.55 -22.22 -16.72
N LYS A 99 2.26 -22.53 -16.85
CA LYS A 99 1.69 -23.75 -16.28
C LYS A 99 2.42 -24.98 -16.81
#